data_AF-A0A7W1QW69-F1
#
_entry.id   AF-A0A7W1QW69-F1
#
_cell.length_a   1.000
_cell.length_b   1.000
_cell.length_c   1.000
_cell.angle_alpha   90.00
_cell.angle_beta   90.00
_cell.angle_gamma   90.00
#
_symmetry.space_group_name_H-M   'P 1'
#
loop_
_entity.id
_entity.type
_entity.pdbx_description
1 polymer ?
#
loop_
_entity_poly.entity_id
_entity_poly.type
_entity_poly.pdbx_seq_one_letter_code
_entity_poly.pdbx_strand_id
1 'polypeptide(L)'
;MSASERDFIVATYPVFVYEGPVYFASPFEGNGRAALYRFYNTRTNAHFFTTSSAERDHVILTWPWFVYEETAYHVYTSATPVATSSGNAAPKATLAASAAQVPVPGAVTLTADASDPDGAVVKVVFYLGSAKIAETVVAPYTFTYNVTVNADLLFSAVAFDAQGASGNSNSVMVKAGGTVIPAPIANAAPRVAFTLSNTLVQAPGTVTITATASDADGTVAKVTLYVNGAKLIDLSTAPYTYTLDISAAGTYVISADATDNAGATASALPQNIVSAPPVVVTTSSADVWRLLNQATFGASQSEAARVQALGIPGWIEDQFRQPASGYPDSKYNRIQLRQTSDCTTRDPSGATYPASSPQAMCVRDHLTLAMLQRDFFTNAVSAPDQLRQRVAWALSQIIVTSGVETDLAYAHVMSRFQSILFAEAFGNFESLLKKVTLSPAMGNYLDMVNNDKPNGMGRVPNENYAREIMQLFSIGLDELNIDGTPVLDASGNPVPTYDQTDVVEFSRVFTGYTYADPANPAANATRKNPSYYAAAMVPYPIGAATGHDTNAKTLLNGVVLAANQPIQQDIDAAVRNVFV
;
A
#
# COMPACT_ATOMS: atom_id res chain seq x y z
N MET A 1 8.54 35.58 28.54
CA MET A 1 8.01 35.10 29.83
C MET A 1 9.14 35.10 30.84
N SER A 2 8.92 35.60 32.05
CA SER A 2 9.95 35.56 33.10
C SER A 2 10.15 34.13 33.63
N ALA A 3 11.32 33.82 34.21
CA ALA A 3 11.57 32.52 34.82
C ALA A 3 10.54 32.19 35.91
N SER A 4 10.20 33.18 36.74
CA SER A 4 9.17 33.08 37.79
C SER A 4 7.77 32.77 37.26
N GLU A 5 7.39 33.34 36.11
CA GLU A 5 6.09 33.13 35.49
C GLU A 5 5.99 31.74 34.83
N ARG A 6 7.07 31.29 34.18
CA ARG A 6 7.22 29.91 33.70
C ARG A 6 7.03 28.93 34.85
N ASP A 7 7.75 29.12 35.94
CA ASP A 7 7.77 28.19 37.07
C ASP A 7 6.39 28.13 37.74
N PHE A 8 5.67 29.26 37.82
CA PHE A 8 4.28 29.30 38.28
C PHE A 8 3.34 28.53 37.35
N ILE A 9 3.45 28.69 36.02
CA ILE A 9 2.57 28.01 35.06
C ILE A 9 2.80 26.49 35.08
N VAL A 10 4.06 26.04 35.08
CA VAL A 10 4.41 24.62 35.14
C VAL A 10 3.92 23.97 36.44
N ALA A 11 3.97 24.70 37.57
CA ALA A 11 3.49 24.20 38.84
C ALA A 11 1.95 24.19 38.97
N THR A 12 1.26 25.13 38.32
CA THR A 12 -0.18 25.36 38.51
C THR A 12 -1.05 24.70 37.45
N TYR A 13 -0.53 24.52 36.23
CA TYR A 13 -1.29 24.04 35.08
C TYR A 13 -0.59 22.84 34.40
N PRO A 14 -0.83 21.60 34.87
CA PRO A 14 -0.13 20.40 34.40
C PRO A 14 -0.39 20.01 32.94
N VAL A 15 -1.32 20.70 32.27
CA VAL A 15 -1.54 20.56 30.81
C VAL A 15 -0.46 21.25 29.98
N PHE A 16 0.29 22.21 30.54
CA PHE A 16 1.38 22.87 29.84
C PHE A 16 2.72 22.19 30.13
N VAL A 17 3.39 21.76 29.06
CA VAL A 17 4.74 21.17 29.10
C VAL A 17 5.75 22.25 28.70
N TYR A 18 6.81 22.45 29.50
CA TYR A 18 7.86 23.39 29.15
C TYR A 18 8.83 22.77 28.15
N GLU A 19 8.79 23.25 26.90
CA GLU A 19 9.58 22.72 25.78
C GLU A 19 10.96 23.40 25.62
N GLY A 20 11.36 24.26 26.57
CA GLY A 20 12.61 25.02 26.52
C GLY A 20 12.50 26.38 25.84
N PRO A 21 13.56 27.21 25.86
CA PRO A 21 13.56 28.52 25.21
C PRO A 21 13.68 28.37 23.69
N VAL A 22 12.59 28.64 22.97
CA VAL A 22 12.55 28.61 21.50
C VAL A 22 12.99 29.93 20.85
N TYR A 23 13.01 31.03 21.60
CA TYR A 23 13.38 32.35 21.12
C TYR A 23 13.89 33.25 22.26
N PHE A 24 14.94 34.04 22.00
CA PHE A 24 15.42 35.10 22.91
C PHE A 24 14.99 36.47 22.37
N ALA A 25 14.24 37.22 23.17
CA ALA A 25 13.80 38.58 22.82
C ALA A 25 14.72 39.65 23.42
N SER A 26 14.82 40.82 22.76
CA SER A 26 15.69 41.92 23.17
C SER A 26 14.97 42.88 24.12
N PRO A 27 15.60 43.31 25.24
CA PRO A 27 15.05 44.38 26.07
C PRO A 27 15.30 45.78 25.46
N PHE A 28 16.22 45.91 24.51
CA PHE A 28 16.60 47.20 23.89
C PHE A 28 15.97 47.38 22.49
N GLU A 29 15.61 48.64 22.19
CA GLU A 29 15.17 49.13 20.88
C GLU A 29 16.36 49.26 19.90
N GLY A 30 16.16 48.93 18.60
CA GLY A 30 17.20 49.01 17.55
C GLY A 30 17.26 47.78 16.63
N ASN A 31 17.98 47.90 15.50
CA ASN A 31 18.15 46.85 14.47
C ASN A 31 16.83 46.35 13.84
N GLY A 32 15.85 47.23 13.57
CA GLY A 32 14.60 46.85 12.91
C GLY A 32 13.63 46.03 13.78
N ARG A 33 13.78 46.13 15.11
CA ARG A 33 12.87 45.51 16.09
C ARG A 33 11.86 46.54 16.57
N ALA A 34 10.58 46.15 16.63
CA ALA A 34 9.50 46.95 17.18
C ALA A 34 9.13 46.49 18.60
N ALA A 35 8.60 47.41 19.41
CA ALA A 35 8.06 47.08 20.73
C ALA A 35 6.90 46.08 20.62
N LEU A 36 6.93 45.01 21.41
CA LEU A 36 5.80 44.10 21.60
C LEU A 36 5.03 44.50 22.87
N TYR A 37 3.84 45.03 22.67
CA TYR A 37 2.91 45.46 23.71
C TYR A 37 2.20 44.24 24.32
N ARG A 38 2.18 44.12 25.65
CA ARG A 38 1.50 43.03 26.36
C ARG A 38 0.26 43.54 27.10
N PHE A 39 -0.81 42.75 27.04
CA PHE A 39 -2.05 43.00 27.75
C PHE A 39 -2.49 41.77 28.54
N TYR A 40 -2.96 41.98 29.76
CA TYR A 40 -3.60 40.95 30.58
C TYR A 40 -5.12 41.06 30.51
N ASN A 41 -5.80 39.99 30.11
CA ASN A 41 -7.26 39.93 30.10
C ASN A 41 -7.80 39.46 31.45
N THR A 42 -8.44 40.37 32.20
CA THR A 42 -8.98 40.08 33.54
C THR A 42 -10.20 39.16 33.54
N ARG A 43 -10.79 38.87 32.38
CA ARG A 43 -11.93 37.93 32.25
C ARG A 43 -11.51 36.51 31.96
N THR A 44 -10.45 36.33 31.17
CA THR A 44 -10.03 35.01 30.68
C THR A 44 -8.71 34.54 31.28
N ASN A 45 -8.02 35.39 32.04
CA ASN A 45 -6.67 35.15 32.57
C ASN A 45 -5.63 34.85 31.48
N ALA A 46 -5.86 35.33 30.25
CA ALA A 46 -4.97 35.15 29.11
C ALA A 46 -4.23 36.45 28.76
N HIS A 47 -3.09 36.32 28.08
CA HIS A 47 -2.34 37.47 27.57
C HIS A 47 -2.54 37.67 26.07
N PHE A 48 -2.64 38.93 25.65
CA PHE A 48 -2.66 39.36 24.25
C PHE A 48 -1.42 40.20 23.95
N PHE A 49 -0.85 40.03 22.75
CA PHE A 49 0.39 40.69 22.33
C PHE A 49 0.24 41.31 20.95
N THR A 50 0.75 42.54 20.76
CA THR A 50 0.78 43.21 19.45
C THR A 50 2.02 44.07 19.28
N THR A 51 2.52 44.22 18.06
CA THR A 51 3.56 45.20 17.69
C THR A 51 2.99 46.51 17.14
N SER A 52 1.67 46.57 16.92
CA SER A 52 0.98 47.74 16.39
C SER A 52 0.60 48.71 17.51
N SER A 53 1.15 49.93 17.47
CA SER A 53 0.77 50.98 18.41
C SER A 53 -0.69 51.40 18.25
N ALA A 54 -1.24 51.34 17.03
CA ALA A 54 -2.65 51.64 16.78
C ALA A 54 -3.59 50.58 17.38
N GLU A 55 -3.21 49.30 17.30
CA GLU A 55 -3.97 48.21 17.93
C GLU A 55 -3.88 48.30 19.46
N ARG A 56 -2.69 48.62 20.01
CA ARG A 56 -2.52 48.91 21.44
C ARG A 56 -3.48 50.01 21.89
N ASP A 57 -3.50 51.14 21.20
CA ASP A 57 -4.31 52.30 21.58
C ASP A 57 -5.81 51.99 21.46
N HIS A 58 -6.20 51.20 20.45
CA HIS A 58 -7.57 50.73 20.29
C HIS A 58 -8.01 49.79 21.42
N VAL A 59 -7.15 48.85 21.83
CA VAL A 59 -7.42 47.92 22.95
C VAL A 59 -7.61 48.71 24.25
N ILE A 60 -6.73 49.66 24.54
CA ILE A 60 -6.79 50.51 25.73
C ILE A 60 -8.10 51.31 25.78
N LEU A 61 -8.54 51.85 24.63
CA LEU A 61 -9.73 52.71 24.55
C LEU A 61 -11.04 51.91 24.59
N THR A 62 -11.05 50.71 24.00
CA THR A 62 -12.29 49.99 23.69
C THR A 62 -12.63 48.92 24.71
N TRP A 63 -11.63 48.31 25.36
CA TRP A 63 -11.83 47.13 26.19
C TRP A 63 -11.22 47.28 27.60
N PRO A 64 -12.01 47.77 28.58
CA PRO A 64 -11.54 48.03 29.95
C PRO A 64 -11.04 46.79 30.71
N TRP A 65 -11.34 45.58 30.23
CA TRP A 65 -10.90 44.33 30.83
C TRP A 65 -9.52 43.86 30.33
N PHE A 66 -8.91 44.53 29.35
CA PHE A 66 -7.51 44.35 28.99
C PHE A 66 -6.66 45.39 29.73
N VAL A 67 -5.89 44.94 30.72
CA VAL A 67 -4.93 45.77 31.43
C VAL A 67 -3.64 45.81 30.61
N TYR A 68 -3.23 47.00 30.19
CA TYR A 68 -1.95 47.18 29.51
C TYR A 68 -0.80 47.01 30.51
N GLU A 69 0.12 46.10 30.22
CA GLU A 69 1.23 45.70 31.10
C GLU A 69 2.60 46.13 30.57
N GLU A 70 2.63 47.24 29.83
CA GLU A 70 3.83 47.83 29.22
C GLU A 70 4.38 47.07 27.99
N THR A 71 5.56 47.49 27.54
CA THR A 71 6.33 46.81 26.50
C THR A 71 7.01 45.60 27.11
N ALA A 72 6.66 44.40 26.66
CA ALA A 72 7.26 43.18 27.19
C ALA A 72 8.70 43.00 26.71
N TYR A 73 8.95 43.18 25.41
CA TYR A 73 10.27 43.08 24.76
C TYR A 73 10.18 43.57 23.30
N HIS A 74 11.32 43.72 22.62
CA HIS A 74 11.39 44.15 21.22
C HIS A 74 11.58 42.94 20.28
N VAL A 75 10.75 42.84 19.24
CA VAL A 75 10.71 41.72 18.27
C VAL A 75 10.90 42.21 16.84
N TYR A 76 11.47 41.38 15.98
CA TYR A 76 11.60 41.67 14.55
C TYR A 76 10.23 41.59 13.86
N THR A 77 9.84 42.61 13.10
CA THR A 77 8.58 42.59 12.34
C THR A 77 8.83 42.11 10.91
N SER A 78 7.97 41.23 10.41
CA SER A 78 8.00 40.75 9.03
C SER A 78 7.09 41.58 8.13
N ALA A 79 7.66 42.56 7.42
CA ALA A 79 7.38 42.90 6.01
C ALA A 79 8.01 44.26 5.63
N THR A 80 8.95 44.20 4.68
CA THR A 80 9.43 45.23 3.72
C THR A 80 9.79 46.66 4.20
N PRO A 81 11.01 47.15 3.90
CA PRO A 81 11.49 48.46 4.34
C PRO A 81 11.03 49.59 3.43
N VAL A 82 10.52 50.67 4.03
CA VAL A 82 10.66 52.03 3.50
C VAL A 82 12.13 52.40 3.68
N ALA A 83 12.85 52.63 2.58
CA ALA A 83 14.20 53.15 2.59
C ALA A 83 14.25 54.52 3.27
N THR A 84 15.17 54.70 4.22
CA THR A 84 15.65 56.03 4.62
C THR A 84 17.16 56.06 4.48
N SER A 85 17.65 57.12 3.84
CA SER A 85 19.02 57.66 3.93
C SER A 85 20.19 56.68 3.92
N SER A 86 20.95 56.75 2.81
CA SER A 86 22.28 56.20 2.57
C SER A 86 23.22 56.10 3.79
N GLY A 87 23.19 54.97 4.47
CA GLY A 87 24.24 54.50 5.38
C GLY A 87 24.48 53.01 5.12
N ASN A 88 25.75 52.61 5.01
CA ASN A 88 26.15 51.23 4.77
C ASN A 88 25.59 50.28 5.85
N ALA A 89 24.77 49.31 5.45
CA ALA A 89 24.22 48.33 6.37
C ALA A 89 25.28 47.29 6.71
N ALA A 90 25.39 46.92 7.98
CA ALA A 90 26.34 45.89 8.38
C ALA A 90 25.89 44.50 7.88
N PRO A 91 26.83 43.61 7.54
CA PRO A 91 26.51 42.25 7.13
C PRO A 91 25.85 41.46 8.26
N LYS A 92 25.14 40.39 7.91
CA LYS A 92 24.54 39.43 8.83
C LYS A 92 25.34 38.12 8.75
N ALA A 93 25.57 37.48 9.89
CA ALA A 93 26.25 36.20 9.96
C ALA A 93 25.52 35.23 10.89
N THR A 94 25.52 33.95 10.55
CA THR A 94 25.22 32.83 11.47
C THR A 94 26.34 31.80 11.39
N LEU A 95 26.52 31.02 12.46
CA LEU A 95 27.57 30.03 12.56
C LEU A 95 26.99 28.68 13.00
N ALA A 96 27.36 27.63 12.28
CA ALA A 96 27.10 26.24 12.65
C ALA A 96 28.42 25.45 12.77
N ALA A 97 28.44 24.46 13.64
CA ALA A 97 29.51 23.47 13.73
C ALA A 97 29.01 22.11 13.25
N SER A 98 29.88 21.33 12.62
CA SER A 98 29.56 19.99 12.09
C SER A 98 29.19 18.98 13.19
N ALA A 99 29.56 19.24 14.44
CA ALA A 99 29.22 18.43 15.61
C ALA A 99 29.26 19.27 16.89
N ALA A 100 28.41 18.95 17.87
CA ALA A 100 28.43 19.56 19.20
C ALA A 100 29.48 18.96 20.15
N GLN A 101 30.07 17.81 19.80
CA GLN A 101 31.09 17.07 20.57
C GLN A 101 32.09 16.43 19.59
N VAL A 102 33.39 16.44 19.92
CA VAL A 102 34.46 15.86 19.07
C VAL A 102 35.51 15.14 19.93
N PRO A 103 36.05 13.97 19.50
CA PRO A 103 37.12 13.26 20.21
C PRO A 103 38.46 14.03 20.17
N VAL A 104 39.41 13.61 21.01
CA VAL A 104 40.77 14.17 21.04
C VAL A 104 41.79 13.04 20.77
N PRO A 105 42.55 13.08 19.66
CA PRO A 105 42.51 14.08 18.60
C PRO A 105 41.27 13.96 17.70
N GLY A 106 40.79 15.08 17.15
CA GLY A 106 39.65 15.13 16.24
C GLY A 106 39.56 16.46 15.49
N ALA A 107 38.51 16.67 14.70
CA ALA A 107 38.29 17.92 13.95
C ALA A 107 36.81 18.32 13.94
N VAL A 108 36.54 19.63 13.97
CA VAL A 108 35.21 20.22 13.80
C VAL A 108 35.23 21.21 12.64
N THR A 109 34.27 21.12 11.73
CA THR A 109 34.12 22.08 10.64
C THR A 109 33.10 23.14 11.04
N LEU A 110 33.51 24.40 11.00
CA LEU A 110 32.69 25.58 11.20
C LEU A 110 32.22 26.10 9.85
N THR A 111 30.93 26.35 9.71
CA THR A 111 30.32 26.92 8.50
C THR A 111 29.61 28.21 8.89
N ALA A 112 30.08 29.33 8.35
CA ALA A 112 29.43 30.61 8.51
C ALA A 112 28.55 30.91 7.29
N ASP A 113 27.28 31.19 7.52
CA ASP A 113 26.39 31.76 6.51
C ASP A 113 26.35 33.27 6.72
N ALA A 114 26.92 34.01 5.76
CA ALA A 114 27.05 35.46 5.84
C ALA A 114 26.53 36.12 4.56
N SER A 115 25.70 37.14 4.75
CA SER A 115 25.11 37.94 3.66
C SER A 115 25.10 39.41 4.04
N ASP A 116 25.24 40.27 3.05
CA ASP A 116 25.18 41.71 3.25
C ASP A 116 23.93 42.28 2.55
N PRO A 117 23.08 43.06 3.26
CA PRO A 117 21.84 43.58 2.69
C PRO A 117 22.01 44.62 1.58
N ASP A 118 23.11 45.39 1.56
CA ASP A 118 23.34 46.48 0.61
C ASP A 118 24.70 46.40 -0.10
N GLY A 119 25.45 45.32 0.12
CA GLY A 119 26.73 45.06 -0.52
C GLY A 119 27.12 43.58 -0.59
N ALA A 120 28.43 43.33 -0.54
CA ALA A 120 28.99 41.98 -0.51
C ALA A 120 29.82 41.80 0.75
N VAL A 121 29.73 40.61 1.35
CA VAL A 121 30.64 40.19 2.42
C VAL A 121 32.02 39.97 1.80
N VAL A 122 33.01 40.73 2.25
CA VAL A 122 34.39 40.65 1.74
C VAL A 122 35.26 39.70 2.54
N LYS A 123 34.92 39.44 3.80
CA LYS A 123 35.60 38.44 4.63
C LYS A 123 34.75 37.97 5.81
N VAL A 124 35.01 36.74 6.24
CA VAL A 124 34.53 36.18 7.50
C VAL A 124 35.72 35.74 8.35
N VAL A 125 35.73 36.20 9.60
CA VAL A 125 36.77 35.88 10.59
C VAL A 125 36.19 34.95 11.65
N PHE A 126 36.81 33.80 11.87
CA PHE A 126 36.41 32.85 12.93
C PHE A 126 37.24 33.06 14.20
N TYR A 127 36.61 32.89 15.35
CA TYR A 127 37.18 33.06 16.68
C TYR A 127 36.93 31.83 17.56
N LEU A 128 37.88 31.53 18.45
CA LEU A 128 37.74 30.65 19.60
C LEU A 128 37.88 31.50 20.87
N GLY A 129 36.80 31.66 21.62
CA GLY A 129 36.70 32.68 22.66
C GLY A 129 36.93 34.07 22.04
N SER A 130 37.95 34.79 22.51
CA SER A 130 38.36 36.08 21.95
C SER A 130 39.51 35.97 20.92
N ALA A 131 40.10 34.79 20.74
CA ALA A 131 41.24 34.60 19.84
C ALA A 131 40.79 34.34 18.41
N LYS A 132 41.29 35.12 17.44
CA LYS A 132 41.10 34.85 16.01
C LYS A 132 41.80 33.54 15.64
N ILE A 133 41.07 32.59 15.06
CA ILE A 133 41.60 31.28 14.64
C ILE A 133 41.72 31.14 13.12
N ALA A 134 40.88 31.85 12.36
CA ALA A 134 40.93 31.82 10.90
C ALA A 134 40.26 33.05 10.28
N GLU A 135 40.53 33.28 9.01
CA GLU A 135 39.83 34.23 8.16
C GLU A 135 39.70 33.64 6.76
N THR A 136 38.55 33.85 6.12
CA THR A 136 38.29 33.47 4.74
C THR A 136 37.64 34.63 4.00
N VAL A 137 37.96 34.76 2.72
CA VAL A 137 37.46 35.81 1.81
C VAL A 137 36.66 35.22 0.65
N VAL A 138 36.43 33.90 0.63
CA VAL A 138 35.73 33.19 -0.45
C VAL A 138 34.66 32.28 0.15
N ALA A 139 33.44 32.36 -0.39
CA ALA A 139 32.35 31.45 -0.05
C ALA A 139 32.53 30.07 -0.73
N PRO A 140 32.16 28.94 -0.10
CA PRO A 140 31.50 28.83 1.21
C PRO A 140 32.46 29.14 2.37
N TYR A 141 32.03 30.03 3.28
CA TYR A 141 32.86 30.47 4.40
C TYR A 141 32.96 29.36 5.45
N THR A 142 33.98 28.53 5.32
CA THR A 142 34.19 27.34 6.16
C THR A 142 35.59 27.32 6.75
N PHE A 143 35.73 26.74 7.93
CA PHE A 143 37.02 26.50 8.58
C PHE A 143 36.99 25.23 9.41
N THR A 144 37.97 24.34 9.23
CA THR A 144 38.12 23.13 10.04
C THR A 144 39.13 23.36 11.15
N TYR A 145 38.68 23.28 12.40
CA TYR A 145 39.51 23.38 13.59
C TYR A 145 39.93 21.99 14.08
N ASN A 146 41.25 21.74 14.16
CA ASN A 146 41.80 20.51 14.69
C ASN A 146 41.88 20.57 16.23
N VAL A 147 41.21 19.64 16.88
CA VAL A 147 41.12 19.53 18.33
C VAL A 147 42.22 18.60 18.83
N THR A 148 43.12 19.14 19.67
CA THR A 148 44.30 18.42 20.19
C THR A 148 44.33 18.31 21.71
N VAL A 149 43.41 18.97 22.42
CA VAL A 149 43.32 18.98 23.88
C VAL A 149 41.86 18.90 24.34
N ASN A 150 41.61 18.35 25.53
CA ASN A 150 40.28 18.32 26.14
C ASN A 150 39.90 19.73 26.64
N ALA A 151 38.81 20.31 26.15
CA ALA A 151 38.33 21.64 26.52
C ALA A 151 36.90 21.91 26.01
N ASP A 152 36.17 22.84 26.65
CA ASP A 152 34.97 23.43 26.05
C ASP A 152 35.40 24.55 25.09
N LEU A 153 35.13 24.36 23.79
CA LEU A 153 35.53 25.25 22.71
C LEU A 153 34.34 26.11 22.28
N LEU A 154 34.40 27.42 22.56
CA LEU A 154 33.34 28.37 22.20
C LEU A 154 33.73 29.14 20.93
N PHE A 155 33.05 28.86 19.82
CA PHE A 155 33.32 29.47 18.53
C PHE A 155 32.37 30.62 18.20
N SER A 156 32.85 31.62 17.49
CA SER A 156 32.04 32.67 16.86
C SER A 156 32.67 33.12 15.54
N ALA A 157 31.91 33.83 14.72
CA ALA A 157 32.39 34.39 13.46
C ALA A 157 31.94 35.85 13.31
N VAL A 158 32.72 36.64 12.57
CA VAL A 158 32.41 38.02 12.24
C VAL A 158 32.57 38.23 10.75
N ALA A 159 31.49 38.62 10.08
CA ALA A 159 31.48 39.01 8.67
C ALA A 159 31.77 40.51 8.54
N PHE A 160 32.47 40.91 7.49
CA PHE A 160 32.78 42.30 7.17
C PHE A 160 32.41 42.60 5.72
N ASP A 161 31.98 43.83 5.46
CA ASP A 161 31.72 44.35 4.11
C ASP A 161 32.89 45.20 3.57
N ALA A 162 32.74 45.67 2.33
CA ALA A 162 33.76 46.47 1.65
C ALA A 162 33.92 47.90 2.21
N GLN A 163 32.95 48.37 2.98
CA GLN A 163 32.86 49.71 3.55
C GLN A 163 33.31 49.72 5.02
N GLY A 164 33.65 48.56 5.58
CA GLY A 164 34.24 48.38 6.90
C GLY A 164 33.24 48.11 8.02
N ALA A 165 31.94 47.95 7.74
CA ALA A 165 31.00 47.52 8.77
C ALA A 165 31.08 46.00 8.99
N SER A 166 30.63 45.56 10.16
CA SER A 166 30.83 44.20 10.63
C SER A 166 29.59 43.62 11.32
N GLY A 167 29.34 42.34 11.11
CA GLY A 167 28.25 41.59 11.72
C GLY A 167 28.73 40.35 12.45
N ASN A 168 28.33 40.19 13.71
CA ASN A 168 28.67 39.02 14.52
C ASN A 168 27.67 37.87 14.30
N SER A 169 28.15 36.64 14.35
CA SER A 169 27.32 35.44 14.40
C SER A 169 26.81 35.13 15.81
N ASN A 170 25.93 34.13 15.91
CA ASN A 170 25.72 33.39 17.15
C ASN A 170 27.02 32.68 17.61
N SER A 171 27.13 32.38 18.89
CA SER A 171 28.21 31.51 19.41
C SER A 171 27.81 30.04 19.35
N VAL A 172 28.76 29.15 19.05
CA VAL A 172 28.58 27.70 19.02
C VAL A 172 29.55 27.05 20.00
N MET A 173 29.04 26.30 20.97
CA MET A 173 29.86 25.55 21.92
C MET A 173 30.07 24.12 21.42
N VAL A 174 31.33 23.67 21.39
CA VAL A 174 31.72 22.30 21.05
C VAL A 174 32.58 21.77 22.19
N LYS A 175 32.22 20.64 22.80
CA LYS A 175 33.09 20.05 23.83
C LYS A 175 34.07 19.06 23.21
N ALA A 176 35.34 19.24 23.56
CA ALA A 176 36.45 18.39 23.18
C ALA A 176 36.88 17.54 24.38
N GLY A 177 36.96 16.23 24.19
CA GLY A 177 37.51 15.34 25.22
C GLY A 177 36.48 14.80 26.18
N GLY A 178 36.20 13.51 26.01
CA GLY A 178 35.30 12.71 26.80
C GLY A 178 35.16 11.37 26.08
N THR A 179 34.93 10.29 26.81
CA THR A 179 34.48 9.04 26.19
C THR A 179 33.26 9.40 25.33
N VAL A 180 33.34 9.15 24.03
CA VAL A 180 32.15 9.25 23.16
C VAL A 180 31.21 8.15 23.64
N ILE A 181 30.40 8.44 24.65
CA ILE A 181 29.13 7.77 24.80
C ILE A 181 28.34 8.38 23.64
N PRO A 182 28.03 7.63 22.56
CA PRO A 182 27.04 8.14 21.61
C PRO A 182 25.85 8.56 22.47
N ALA A 183 25.38 9.80 22.32
CA ALA A 183 24.08 10.14 22.86
C ALA A 183 23.17 8.98 22.46
N PRO A 184 22.46 8.31 23.40
CA PRO A 184 21.56 7.25 23.01
C PRO A 184 20.72 7.82 21.88
N ILE A 185 20.75 7.17 20.71
CA ILE A 185 19.77 7.48 19.67
C ILE A 185 18.46 7.43 20.41
N ALA A 186 17.83 8.59 20.59
CA ALA A 186 16.59 8.65 21.33
C ALA A 186 15.64 7.77 20.52
N ASN A 187 15.22 6.66 21.12
CA ASN A 187 14.41 5.66 20.44
C ASN A 187 13.22 6.35 19.77
N ALA A 188 13.12 6.24 18.45
CA ALA A 188 12.01 6.83 17.73
C ALA A 188 10.78 5.95 17.96
N ALA A 189 9.62 6.57 18.22
CA ALA A 189 8.39 5.80 18.32
C ALA A 189 8.03 5.21 16.94
N PRO A 190 7.42 4.01 16.91
CA PRO A 190 7.04 3.37 15.66
C PRO A 190 5.95 4.17 14.93
N ARG A 191 5.67 3.83 13.68
CA ARG A 191 4.47 4.27 12.95
C ARG A 191 3.44 3.16 12.95
N VAL A 192 2.17 3.51 13.09
CA VAL A 192 1.05 2.56 13.01
C VAL A 192 -0.14 3.17 12.27
N ALA A 193 -0.78 2.34 11.45
CA ALA A 193 -2.06 2.61 10.81
C ALA A 193 -2.88 1.31 10.81
N PHE A 194 -4.20 1.43 10.65
CA PHE A 194 -5.05 0.26 10.45
C PHE A 194 -6.22 0.56 9.51
N THR A 195 -6.76 -0.49 8.92
CA THR A 195 -7.98 -0.48 8.12
C THR A 195 -9.00 -1.45 8.69
N LEU A 196 -10.28 -1.13 8.47
CA LEU A 196 -11.41 -1.99 8.81
C LEU A 196 -11.97 -2.58 7.52
N SER A 197 -12.30 -3.86 7.52
CA SER A 197 -12.96 -4.49 6.37
C SER A 197 -14.33 -3.87 6.06
N ASN A 198 -14.98 -3.27 7.07
CA ASN A 198 -16.23 -2.54 6.94
C ASN A 198 -16.41 -1.57 8.13
N THR A 199 -17.00 -0.40 7.89
CA THR A 199 -17.38 0.58 8.92
C THR A 199 -18.88 0.58 9.22
N LEU A 200 -19.68 -0.14 8.44
CA LEU A 200 -21.12 -0.30 8.63
C LEU A 200 -21.53 -1.78 8.54
N VAL A 201 -22.02 -2.34 9.64
CA VAL A 201 -22.45 -3.75 9.71
C VAL A 201 -23.83 -3.90 10.32
N GLN A 202 -24.43 -5.09 10.22
CA GLN A 202 -25.61 -5.46 11.00
C GLN A 202 -25.19 -6.40 12.14
N ALA A 203 -25.88 -6.34 13.28
CA ALA A 203 -25.68 -7.29 14.37
C ALA A 203 -26.59 -8.53 14.23
N PRO A 204 -26.08 -9.75 14.45
CA PRO A 204 -24.67 -10.09 14.64
C PRO A 204 -23.88 -10.03 13.33
N GLY A 205 -22.61 -9.63 13.39
CA GLY A 205 -21.71 -9.56 12.23
C GLY A 205 -20.24 -9.60 12.66
N THR A 206 -19.31 -9.52 11.72
CA THR A 206 -17.87 -9.46 12.01
C THR A 206 -17.19 -8.33 11.25
N VAL A 207 -16.11 -7.79 11.80
CA VAL A 207 -15.24 -6.82 11.14
C VAL A 207 -13.79 -7.25 11.32
N THR A 208 -13.03 -7.35 10.22
CA THR A 208 -11.60 -7.64 10.27
C THR A 208 -10.81 -6.34 10.34
N ILE A 209 -9.95 -6.24 11.35
CA ILE A 209 -9.02 -5.15 11.59
C ILE A 209 -7.66 -5.59 11.03
N THR A 210 -7.08 -4.81 10.12
CA THR A 210 -5.74 -5.06 9.57
C THR A 210 -4.85 -3.87 9.88
N ALA A 211 -3.83 -4.07 10.71
CA ALA A 211 -2.88 -3.02 11.07
C ALA A 211 -1.55 -3.18 10.32
N THR A 212 -0.92 -2.06 10.00
CA THR A 212 0.46 -1.98 9.53
C THR A 212 1.26 -1.16 10.54
N ALA A 213 2.45 -1.65 10.87
CA ALA A 213 3.36 -0.94 11.74
C ALA A 213 4.79 -1.08 11.23
N SER A 214 5.57 -0.01 11.37
CA SER A 214 6.99 0.02 11.00
C SER A 214 7.75 0.88 12.00
N ASP A 215 9.03 0.60 12.15
CA ASP A 215 9.90 1.33 13.06
C ASP A 215 11.17 1.74 12.30
N ALA A 216 11.62 2.98 12.49
CA ALA A 216 12.65 3.58 11.62
C ALA A 216 14.08 3.25 12.06
N ASP A 217 14.28 3.03 13.36
CA ASP A 217 15.55 2.75 14.02
C ASP A 217 15.61 1.36 14.67
N GLY A 218 14.52 0.59 14.63
CA GLY A 218 14.45 -0.75 15.19
C GLY A 218 13.37 -1.64 14.57
N THR A 219 12.69 -2.41 15.42
CA THR A 219 11.64 -3.35 15.04
C THR A 219 10.38 -3.13 15.88
N VAL A 220 9.22 -3.45 15.30
CA VAL A 220 7.95 -3.41 16.04
C VAL A 220 7.84 -4.66 16.90
N ALA A 221 7.79 -4.49 18.23
CA ALA A 221 7.60 -5.58 19.18
C ALA A 221 6.16 -6.11 19.17
N LYS A 222 5.16 -5.22 19.05
CA LYS A 222 3.74 -5.60 18.96
C LYS A 222 2.85 -4.47 18.46
N VAL A 223 1.66 -4.86 18.00
CA VAL A 223 0.50 -3.98 17.82
C VAL A 223 -0.59 -4.38 18.81
N THR A 224 -1.06 -3.44 19.63
CA THR A 224 -2.18 -3.62 20.55
C THR A 224 -3.44 -3.03 19.93
N LEU A 225 -4.50 -3.83 19.77
CA LEU A 225 -5.81 -3.36 19.32
C LEU A 225 -6.72 -3.11 20.52
N TYR A 226 -7.60 -2.12 20.39
CA TYR A 226 -8.60 -1.74 21.40
C TYR A 226 -9.98 -1.62 20.79
N VAL A 227 -11.01 -1.90 21.61
CA VAL A 227 -12.41 -1.64 21.29
C VAL A 227 -13.05 -0.86 22.43
N ASN A 228 -13.68 0.27 22.12
CA ASN A 228 -14.28 1.20 23.10
C ASN A 228 -13.30 1.60 24.22
N GLY A 229 -12.02 1.76 23.88
CA GLY A 229 -10.93 2.09 24.82
C GLY A 229 -10.43 0.93 25.67
N ALA A 230 -11.07 -0.24 25.64
CA ALA A 230 -10.62 -1.44 26.33
C ALA A 230 -9.66 -2.25 25.42
N LYS A 231 -8.57 -2.77 25.99
CA LYS A 231 -7.62 -3.61 25.27
C LYS A 231 -8.33 -4.88 24.76
N LEU A 232 -8.20 -5.13 23.47
CA LEU A 232 -8.74 -6.30 22.79
C LEU A 232 -7.69 -7.41 22.68
N ILE A 233 -6.53 -7.12 22.06
CA ILE A 233 -5.47 -8.12 21.82
C ILE A 233 -4.10 -7.47 21.57
N ASP A 234 -3.00 -8.18 21.89
CA ASP A 234 -1.64 -7.87 21.43
C ASP A 234 -1.25 -8.81 20.28
N LEU A 235 -0.77 -8.26 19.17
CA LEU A 235 -0.32 -8.98 17.99
C LEU A 235 1.19 -8.78 17.83
N SER A 236 1.99 -9.82 18.02
CA SER A 236 3.46 -9.74 18.02
C SER A 236 4.12 -10.13 16.68
N THR A 237 3.34 -10.61 15.72
CA THR A 237 3.84 -11.06 14.41
C THR A 237 2.96 -10.50 13.29
N ALA A 238 3.59 -9.88 12.29
CA ALA A 238 2.90 -9.50 11.06
C ALA A 238 2.47 -10.76 10.25
N PRO A 239 1.35 -10.73 9.52
CA PRO A 239 0.39 -9.63 9.42
C PRO A 239 -0.43 -9.42 10.71
N TYR A 240 -0.59 -8.16 11.13
CA TYR A 240 -1.31 -7.81 12.36
C TYR A 240 -2.82 -7.74 12.08
N THR A 241 -3.48 -8.91 12.11
CA THR A 241 -4.92 -9.03 11.80
C THR A 241 -5.74 -9.58 12.96
N TYR A 242 -6.95 -9.05 13.17
CA TYR A 242 -7.94 -9.59 14.12
C TYR A 242 -9.36 -9.46 13.58
N THR A 243 -10.17 -10.51 13.70
CA THR A 243 -11.59 -10.49 13.36
C THR A 243 -12.43 -10.28 14.61
N LEU A 244 -13.09 -9.13 14.69
CA LEU A 244 -13.94 -8.73 15.80
C LEU A 244 -15.39 -9.16 15.55
N ASP A 245 -15.97 -9.90 16.49
CA ASP A 245 -17.40 -10.21 16.52
C ASP A 245 -18.22 -9.03 17.05
N ILE A 246 -19.20 -8.58 16.28
CA ILE A 246 -20.14 -7.51 16.61
C ILE A 246 -21.48 -8.16 16.95
N SER A 247 -21.74 -8.35 18.24
CA SER A 247 -22.93 -9.08 18.70
C SER A 247 -24.19 -8.21 18.82
N ALA A 248 -24.04 -6.89 18.96
CA ALA A 248 -25.15 -5.97 19.19
C ALA A 248 -25.05 -4.69 18.33
N ALA A 249 -26.21 -4.11 18.04
CA ALA A 249 -26.30 -2.81 17.39
C ALA A 249 -25.70 -1.71 18.30
N GLY A 250 -25.04 -0.73 17.70
CA GLY A 250 -24.32 0.31 18.43
C GLY A 250 -23.13 0.85 17.65
N THR A 251 -22.37 1.75 18.27
CA THR A 251 -21.10 2.25 17.70
C THR A 251 -19.93 1.65 18.48
N TYR A 252 -18.95 1.12 17.78
CA TYR A 252 -17.71 0.57 18.34
C TYR A 252 -16.53 1.43 17.88
N VAL A 253 -15.76 1.97 18.81
CA VAL A 253 -14.57 2.78 18.51
C VAL A 253 -13.35 1.87 18.55
N ILE A 254 -12.68 1.71 17.41
CA ILE A 254 -11.47 0.91 17.27
C ILE A 254 -10.26 1.82 17.28
N SER A 255 -9.23 1.45 18.04
CA SER A 255 -7.92 2.10 18.02
C SER A 255 -6.81 1.04 18.06
N ALA A 256 -5.61 1.45 17.66
CA ALA A 256 -4.44 0.58 17.64
C ALA A 256 -3.21 1.35 18.11
N ASP A 257 -2.37 0.69 18.91
CA ASP A 257 -1.06 1.19 19.30
C ASP A 257 0.02 0.24 18.76
N ALA A 258 1.15 0.77 18.30
CA ALA A 258 2.36 -0.03 18.08
C ALA A 258 3.38 0.25 19.20
N THR A 259 4.09 -0.79 19.64
CA THR A 259 5.23 -0.70 20.57
C THR A 259 6.46 -1.25 19.87
N ASP A 260 7.57 -0.51 19.89
CA ASP A 260 8.86 -0.98 19.35
C ASP A 260 9.65 -1.86 20.33
N ASN A 261 10.83 -2.32 19.91
CA ASN A 261 11.72 -3.19 20.69
C ASN A 261 12.41 -2.49 21.89
N ALA A 262 12.34 -1.18 21.99
CA ALA A 262 12.88 -0.39 23.11
C ALA A 262 11.77 0.21 24.00
N GLY A 263 10.50 -0.04 23.67
CA GLY A 263 9.34 0.27 24.47
C GLY A 263 8.64 1.59 24.15
N ALA A 264 9.03 2.35 23.12
CA ALA A 264 8.23 3.52 22.74
C ALA A 264 6.98 3.11 21.98
N THR A 265 5.96 3.95 22.08
CA THR A 265 4.61 3.67 21.56
C THR A 265 4.09 4.78 20.68
N ALA A 266 3.34 4.41 19.65
CA ALA A 266 2.57 5.33 18.83
C ALA A 266 1.15 4.80 18.63
N SER A 267 0.18 5.71 18.52
CA SER A 267 -1.23 5.38 18.34
C SER A 267 -1.72 5.79 16.95
N ALA A 268 -2.56 4.95 16.35
CA ALA A 268 -3.29 5.28 15.13
C ALA A 268 -4.54 6.12 15.44
N LEU A 269 -5.04 6.84 14.43
CA LEU A 269 -6.33 7.54 14.54
C LEU A 269 -7.47 6.54 14.77
N PRO A 270 -8.34 6.75 15.78
CA PRO A 270 -9.48 5.88 16.01
C PRO A 270 -10.46 5.88 14.82
N GLN A 271 -11.08 4.72 14.56
CA GLN A 271 -12.12 4.56 13.54
C GLN A 271 -13.39 3.98 14.17
N ASN A 272 -14.55 4.34 13.63
CA ASN A 272 -15.84 3.88 14.13
C ASN A 272 -16.43 2.78 13.26
N ILE A 273 -16.95 1.74 13.91
CA ILE A 273 -17.87 0.77 13.30
C ILE A 273 -19.27 1.12 13.79
N VAL A 274 -20.20 1.37 12.87
CA VAL A 274 -21.62 1.51 13.19
C VAL A 274 -22.30 0.18 12.89
N SER A 275 -22.94 -0.38 13.90
CA SER A 275 -23.74 -1.60 13.79
C SER A 275 -25.22 -1.28 13.91
N ALA A 276 -25.98 -1.61 12.87
CA ALA A 276 -27.44 -1.49 12.87
C ALA A 276 -28.10 -2.77 13.41
N PRO A 277 -29.32 -2.67 13.98
CA PRO A 277 -30.10 -3.87 14.27
C PRO A 277 -30.38 -4.64 12.98
N PRO A 278 -30.56 -5.97 13.06
CA PRO A 278 -30.87 -6.76 11.88
C PRO A 278 -32.21 -6.29 11.30
N VAL A 279 -32.23 -6.07 9.98
CA VAL A 279 -33.47 -5.71 9.28
C VAL A 279 -34.36 -6.94 9.25
N VAL A 280 -35.50 -6.87 9.94
CA VAL A 280 -36.51 -7.91 9.89
C VAL A 280 -37.11 -7.91 8.48
N VAL A 281 -36.81 -8.95 7.71
CA VAL A 281 -37.36 -9.15 6.37
C VAL A 281 -38.46 -10.21 6.41
N THR A 282 -39.46 -10.04 5.54
CA THR A 282 -40.54 -11.00 5.31
C THR A 282 -40.48 -11.51 3.88
N THR A 283 -41.15 -12.62 3.56
CA THR A 283 -41.29 -13.09 2.17
C THR A 283 -42.02 -12.10 1.25
N SER A 284 -42.70 -11.08 1.78
CA SER A 284 -43.28 -9.97 0.99
C SER A 284 -42.30 -8.82 0.73
N SER A 285 -41.09 -8.85 1.30
CA SER A 285 -40.10 -7.79 1.16
C SER A 285 -39.47 -7.80 -0.24
N ALA A 286 -39.56 -6.68 -0.98
CA ALA A 286 -39.01 -6.58 -2.34
C ALA A 286 -37.49 -6.84 -2.40
N ASP A 287 -36.76 -6.47 -1.35
CA ASP A 287 -35.32 -6.69 -1.26
C ASP A 287 -34.93 -8.17 -1.21
N VAL A 288 -35.78 -9.04 -0.62
CA VAL A 288 -35.56 -10.50 -0.59
C VAL A 288 -35.60 -11.06 -2.01
N TRP A 289 -36.61 -10.68 -2.78
CA TRP A 289 -36.74 -11.14 -4.16
C TRP A 289 -35.69 -10.53 -5.09
N ARG A 290 -35.30 -9.26 -4.89
CA ARG A 290 -34.20 -8.65 -5.63
C ARG A 290 -32.88 -9.40 -5.37
N LEU A 291 -32.55 -9.64 -4.11
CA LEU A 291 -31.37 -10.41 -3.72
C LEU A 291 -31.38 -11.78 -4.41
N LEU A 292 -32.45 -12.56 -4.24
CA LEU A 292 -32.50 -13.92 -4.77
C LEU A 292 -32.41 -13.95 -6.31
N ASN A 293 -33.07 -13.03 -7.01
CA ASN A 293 -32.95 -12.95 -8.48
C ASN A 293 -31.55 -12.57 -8.97
N GLN A 294 -30.75 -11.87 -8.16
CA GLN A 294 -29.38 -11.50 -8.50
C GLN A 294 -28.37 -12.58 -8.08
N ALA A 295 -28.58 -13.17 -6.90
CA ALA A 295 -27.66 -14.07 -6.21
C ALA A 295 -27.89 -15.55 -6.52
N THR A 296 -29.02 -15.93 -7.12
CA THR A 296 -29.32 -17.31 -7.52
C THR A 296 -29.67 -17.39 -9.01
N PHE A 297 -29.93 -18.61 -9.52
CA PHE A 297 -30.46 -18.80 -10.88
C PHE A 297 -31.99 -18.69 -10.97
N GLY A 298 -32.64 -18.28 -9.90
CA GLY A 298 -34.08 -18.04 -9.84
C GLY A 298 -34.56 -17.97 -8.40
N ALA A 299 -35.28 -16.91 -8.07
CA ALA A 299 -35.89 -16.80 -6.75
C ALA A 299 -37.01 -17.83 -6.60
N SER A 300 -37.07 -18.49 -5.43
CA SER A 300 -38.12 -19.44 -5.08
C SER A 300 -38.74 -19.07 -3.74
N GLN A 301 -39.97 -19.53 -3.50
CA GLN A 301 -40.64 -19.29 -2.21
C GLN A 301 -39.89 -19.95 -1.04
N SER A 302 -39.27 -21.11 -1.27
CA SER A 302 -38.46 -21.79 -0.25
C SER A 302 -37.21 -21.00 0.10
N GLU A 303 -36.52 -20.42 -0.88
CA GLU A 303 -35.37 -19.57 -0.61
C GLU A 303 -35.77 -18.23 0.02
N ALA A 304 -36.90 -17.64 -0.38
CA ALA A 304 -37.42 -16.44 0.28
C ALA A 304 -37.76 -16.70 1.76
N ALA A 305 -38.33 -17.86 2.08
CA ALA A 305 -38.57 -18.28 3.46
C ALA A 305 -37.26 -18.48 4.25
N ARG A 306 -36.21 -19.01 3.58
CA ARG A 306 -34.87 -19.15 4.17
C ARG A 306 -34.23 -17.79 4.47
N VAL A 307 -34.33 -16.83 3.56
CA VAL A 307 -33.88 -15.44 3.79
C VAL A 307 -34.68 -14.80 4.93
N GLN A 308 -35.99 -15.03 5.01
CA GLN A 308 -36.80 -14.55 6.14
C GLN A 308 -36.34 -15.15 7.48
N ALA A 309 -35.98 -16.43 7.51
CA ALA A 309 -35.55 -17.11 8.73
C ALA A 309 -34.14 -16.68 9.19
N LEU A 310 -33.22 -16.43 8.25
CA LEU A 310 -31.82 -16.12 8.54
C LEU A 310 -31.50 -14.62 8.54
N GLY A 311 -32.37 -13.80 7.95
CA GLY A 311 -32.01 -12.47 7.47
C GLY A 311 -31.12 -12.53 6.22
N ILE A 312 -30.99 -11.40 5.51
CA ILE A 312 -30.14 -11.30 4.31
C ILE A 312 -28.67 -11.65 4.62
N PRO A 313 -28.01 -11.07 5.64
CA PRO A 313 -26.63 -11.43 5.97
C PRO A 313 -26.49 -12.90 6.35
N GLY A 314 -27.41 -13.42 7.16
CA GLY A 314 -27.39 -14.83 7.57
C GLY A 314 -27.55 -15.79 6.39
N TRP A 315 -28.34 -15.43 5.39
CA TRP A 315 -28.46 -16.21 4.15
C TRP A 315 -27.16 -16.18 3.34
N ILE A 316 -26.49 -15.04 3.19
CA ILE A 316 -25.19 -14.94 2.50
C ILE A 316 -24.13 -15.80 3.20
N GLU A 317 -24.06 -15.72 4.53
CA GLU A 317 -23.14 -16.55 5.34
C GLU A 317 -23.47 -18.04 5.28
N ASP A 318 -24.75 -18.39 5.18
CA ASP A 318 -25.17 -19.77 4.91
C ASP A 318 -24.67 -20.23 3.54
N GLN A 319 -24.81 -19.39 2.49
CA GLN A 319 -24.33 -19.70 1.14
C GLN A 319 -22.80 -19.87 1.06
N PHE A 320 -22.03 -19.07 1.78
CA PHE A 320 -20.57 -19.24 1.85
C PHE A 320 -20.16 -20.58 2.49
N ARG A 321 -20.96 -21.07 3.44
CA ARG A 321 -20.73 -22.33 4.15
C ARG A 321 -21.24 -23.57 3.41
N GLN A 322 -22.08 -23.41 2.39
CA GLN A 322 -22.54 -24.55 1.62
C GLN A 322 -21.36 -25.26 0.93
N PRO A 323 -21.28 -26.61 1.01
CA PRO A 323 -20.30 -27.37 0.25
C PRO A 323 -20.43 -27.07 -1.24
N ALA A 324 -19.30 -26.89 -1.92
CA ALA A 324 -19.30 -26.67 -3.36
C ALA A 324 -19.86 -27.90 -4.07
N SER A 325 -20.96 -27.75 -4.81
CA SER A 325 -21.53 -28.86 -5.59
C SER A 325 -20.68 -29.20 -6.82
N GLY A 326 -20.08 -28.18 -7.46
CA GLY A 326 -18.95 -28.26 -8.40
C GLY A 326 -19.03 -29.35 -9.48
N TYR A 327 -17.85 -29.80 -9.95
CA TYR A 327 -17.71 -30.86 -10.96
C TYR A 327 -16.67 -31.89 -10.51
N PRO A 328 -17.06 -32.88 -9.68
CA PRO A 328 -16.11 -33.72 -8.96
C PRO A 328 -15.26 -34.60 -9.89
N ASP A 329 -13.99 -34.73 -9.54
CA ASP A 329 -13.00 -35.47 -10.31
C ASP A 329 -13.38 -36.91 -10.60
N SER A 330 -14.05 -37.56 -9.64
CA SER A 330 -14.53 -38.94 -9.73
C SER A 330 -15.57 -39.14 -10.84
N LYS A 331 -16.36 -38.10 -11.15
CA LYS A 331 -17.40 -38.13 -12.18
C LYS A 331 -16.85 -37.77 -13.57
N TYR A 332 -15.83 -36.92 -13.62
CA TYR A 332 -15.22 -36.41 -14.86
C TYR A 332 -13.82 -36.99 -15.10
N ASN A 333 -13.55 -38.20 -14.59
CA ASN A 333 -12.23 -38.82 -14.75
C ASN A 333 -11.98 -39.24 -16.21
N ARG A 334 -10.69 -39.43 -16.53
CA ARG A 334 -10.28 -39.81 -17.88
C ARG A 334 -10.64 -41.26 -18.27
N ILE A 335 -11.19 -42.06 -17.35
CA ILE A 335 -11.40 -43.50 -17.54
C ILE A 335 -12.52 -43.80 -18.56
N GLN A 336 -13.25 -42.78 -19.02
CA GLN A 336 -14.15 -42.91 -20.18
C GLN A 336 -13.51 -42.56 -21.55
N LEU A 337 -12.23 -42.15 -21.61
CA LEU A 337 -11.64 -41.45 -22.76
C LEU A 337 -10.61 -42.26 -23.57
N ARG A 338 -10.97 -43.48 -23.94
CA ARG A 338 -10.64 -43.96 -25.29
C ARG A 338 -11.98 -44.23 -25.96
N GLN A 339 -12.06 -43.98 -27.27
CA GLN A 339 -13.08 -44.66 -28.05
C GLN A 339 -12.86 -46.16 -27.84
N THR A 340 -13.72 -46.76 -27.03
CA THR A 340 -13.85 -48.21 -26.93
C THR A 340 -14.83 -48.63 -28.02
N SER A 341 -14.87 -49.92 -28.36
CA SER A 341 -15.81 -50.43 -29.37
C SER A 341 -17.28 -50.10 -29.07
N ASP A 342 -17.60 -49.86 -27.81
CA ASP A 342 -18.92 -49.50 -27.27
C ASP A 342 -19.13 -47.98 -27.05
N CYS A 343 -18.10 -47.14 -27.22
CA CYS A 343 -18.20 -45.68 -27.03
C CYS A 343 -17.43 -44.91 -28.13
N THR A 344 -17.87 -45.07 -29.37
CA THR A 344 -17.24 -44.50 -30.57
C THR A 344 -18.29 -43.98 -31.57
N THR A 345 -17.90 -43.05 -32.44
CA THR A 345 -18.76 -42.55 -33.52
C THR A 345 -18.64 -43.34 -34.81
N ARG A 346 -17.65 -44.23 -34.92
CA ARG A 346 -17.40 -45.06 -36.10
C ARG A 346 -17.33 -46.54 -35.76
N ASP A 347 -17.89 -47.37 -36.63
CA ASP A 347 -17.78 -48.82 -36.54
C ASP A 347 -16.38 -49.32 -37.00
N PRO A 348 -16.06 -50.62 -36.85
CA PRO A 348 -14.76 -51.16 -37.27
C PRO A 348 -14.44 -51.05 -38.77
N SER A 349 -15.44 -50.79 -39.62
CA SER A 349 -15.28 -50.54 -41.05
C SER A 349 -15.05 -49.05 -41.38
N GLY A 350 -15.16 -48.18 -40.38
CA GLY A 350 -15.02 -46.73 -40.50
C GLY A 350 -16.32 -45.98 -40.79
N ALA A 351 -17.46 -46.67 -40.90
CA ALA A 351 -18.76 -46.05 -41.13
C ALA A 351 -19.28 -45.36 -39.85
N THR A 352 -19.95 -44.23 -40.00
CA THR A 352 -20.48 -43.46 -38.86
C THR A 352 -21.72 -44.15 -38.28
N TYR A 353 -21.74 -44.36 -36.96
CA TYR A 353 -22.95 -44.83 -36.28
C TYR A 353 -24.09 -43.80 -36.35
N PRO A 354 -25.36 -44.22 -36.45
CA PRO A 354 -26.49 -43.31 -36.26
C PRO A 354 -26.42 -42.60 -34.91
N ALA A 355 -26.86 -41.33 -34.84
CA ALA A 355 -26.79 -40.53 -33.61
C ALA A 355 -27.57 -41.13 -32.42
N SER A 356 -28.58 -41.95 -32.68
CA SER A 356 -29.38 -42.67 -31.68
C SER A 356 -28.80 -44.04 -31.27
N SER A 357 -27.68 -44.47 -31.87
CA SER A 357 -27.03 -45.71 -31.48
C SER A 357 -26.48 -45.62 -30.05
N PRO A 358 -26.42 -46.75 -29.30
CA PRO A 358 -25.80 -46.77 -27.98
C PRO A 358 -24.37 -46.21 -27.97
N GLN A 359 -23.60 -46.47 -29.02
CA GLN A 359 -22.21 -46.03 -29.15
C GLN A 359 -22.11 -44.50 -29.32
N ALA A 360 -22.90 -43.93 -30.24
CA ALA A 360 -22.92 -42.48 -30.45
C ALA A 360 -23.51 -41.73 -29.24
N MET A 361 -24.53 -42.30 -28.59
CA MET A 361 -25.08 -41.75 -27.34
C MET A 361 -24.06 -41.79 -26.21
N CYS A 362 -23.26 -42.85 -26.08
CA CYS A 362 -22.17 -42.90 -25.11
C CYS A 362 -21.17 -41.77 -25.35
N VAL A 363 -20.74 -41.55 -26.60
CA VAL A 363 -19.82 -40.45 -26.95
C VAL A 363 -20.42 -39.10 -26.54
N ARG A 364 -21.68 -38.84 -26.92
CA ARG A 364 -22.39 -37.61 -26.54
C ARG A 364 -22.41 -37.45 -25.02
N ASP A 365 -22.90 -38.44 -24.30
CA ASP A 365 -23.24 -38.35 -22.87
C ASP A 365 -22.03 -38.41 -21.94
N HIS A 366 -20.87 -38.85 -22.42
CA HIS A 366 -19.67 -39.02 -21.58
C HIS A 366 -18.42 -38.31 -22.10
N LEU A 367 -18.28 -38.12 -23.41
CA LEU A 367 -17.05 -37.59 -23.99
C LEU A 367 -17.20 -36.14 -24.45
N THR A 368 -18.40 -35.69 -24.82
CA THR A 368 -18.65 -34.29 -25.20
C THR A 368 -19.03 -33.41 -24.00
N LEU A 369 -19.19 -32.10 -24.21
CA LEU A 369 -19.66 -31.16 -23.20
C LEU A 369 -21.09 -31.43 -22.68
N ALA A 370 -21.90 -32.28 -23.35
CA ALA A 370 -23.29 -32.51 -22.98
C ALA A 370 -23.47 -32.94 -21.51
N MET A 371 -22.55 -33.75 -20.98
CA MET A 371 -22.55 -34.16 -19.58
C MET A 371 -22.41 -32.97 -18.63
N LEU A 372 -21.44 -32.10 -18.91
CA LEU A 372 -21.16 -30.92 -18.11
C LEU A 372 -22.29 -29.89 -18.20
N GLN A 373 -22.86 -29.71 -19.39
CA GLN A 373 -24.02 -28.82 -19.60
C GLN A 373 -25.24 -29.30 -18.81
N ARG A 374 -25.54 -30.60 -18.83
CA ARG A 374 -26.64 -31.17 -18.03
C ARG A 374 -26.42 -30.94 -16.53
N ASP A 375 -25.20 -31.17 -16.05
CA ASP A 375 -24.85 -30.94 -14.64
C ASP A 375 -24.92 -29.45 -14.27
N PHE A 376 -24.50 -28.55 -15.15
CA PHE A 376 -24.66 -27.10 -14.96
C PHE A 376 -26.13 -26.74 -14.73
N PHE A 377 -27.06 -27.18 -15.60
CA PHE A 377 -28.49 -26.89 -15.41
C PHE A 377 -29.04 -27.55 -14.14
N THR A 378 -28.61 -28.76 -13.83
CA THR A 378 -29.01 -29.45 -12.59
C THR A 378 -28.60 -28.64 -11.37
N ASN A 379 -27.34 -28.20 -11.32
CA ASN A 379 -26.82 -27.42 -10.20
C ASN A 379 -27.47 -26.03 -10.13
N ALA A 380 -27.62 -25.34 -11.25
CA ALA A 380 -28.28 -24.04 -11.33
C ALA A 380 -29.69 -24.08 -10.73
N VAL A 381 -30.46 -25.15 -10.99
CA VAL A 381 -31.86 -25.24 -10.51
C VAL A 381 -31.95 -25.77 -9.07
N SER A 382 -31.06 -26.66 -8.65
CA SER A 382 -31.28 -27.48 -7.45
C SER A 382 -30.16 -27.50 -6.42
N ALA A 383 -28.95 -27.02 -6.75
CA ALA A 383 -27.85 -27.06 -5.80
C ALA A 383 -28.06 -26.05 -4.66
N PRO A 384 -27.70 -26.41 -3.40
CA PRO A 384 -27.89 -25.53 -2.26
C PRO A 384 -26.94 -24.33 -2.21
N ASP A 385 -25.81 -24.39 -2.93
CA ASP A 385 -24.77 -23.35 -3.01
C ASP A 385 -25.03 -22.35 -4.15
N GLN A 386 -26.26 -21.87 -4.29
CA GLN A 386 -26.72 -21.01 -5.39
C GLN A 386 -25.85 -19.77 -5.62
N LEU A 387 -25.41 -19.09 -4.57
CA LEU A 387 -24.52 -17.93 -4.71
C LEU A 387 -23.19 -18.33 -5.37
N ARG A 388 -22.65 -19.50 -5.03
CA ARG A 388 -21.41 -20.03 -5.62
C ARG A 388 -21.62 -20.34 -7.10
N GLN A 389 -22.75 -20.97 -7.45
CA GLN A 389 -23.13 -21.21 -8.85
C GLN A 389 -23.15 -19.91 -9.65
N ARG A 390 -23.78 -18.87 -9.08
CA ARG A 390 -23.97 -17.59 -9.73
C ARG A 390 -22.66 -16.84 -9.94
N VAL A 391 -21.79 -16.83 -8.93
CA VAL A 391 -20.48 -16.19 -9.02
C VAL A 391 -19.54 -16.95 -9.95
N ALA A 392 -19.47 -18.29 -9.87
CA ALA A 392 -18.68 -19.09 -10.80
C ALA A 392 -19.14 -18.89 -12.26
N TRP A 393 -20.45 -18.79 -12.49
CA TRP A 393 -20.99 -18.44 -13.81
C TRP A 393 -20.56 -17.05 -14.25
N ALA A 394 -20.64 -16.03 -13.39
CA ALA A 394 -20.17 -14.68 -13.72
C ALA A 394 -18.67 -14.67 -14.06
N LEU A 395 -17.84 -15.34 -13.27
CA LEU A 395 -16.41 -15.51 -13.54
C LEU A 395 -16.16 -16.21 -14.87
N SER A 396 -16.99 -17.17 -15.27
CA SER A 396 -16.87 -17.85 -16.57
C SER A 396 -17.18 -16.94 -17.78
N GLN A 397 -17.81 -15.79 -17.56
CA GLN A 397 -18.03 -14.77 -18.60
C GLN A 397 -16.89 -13.76 -18.68
N ILE A 398 -16.01 -13.72 -17.67
CA ILE A 398 -14.83 -12.86 -17.61
C ILE A 398 -13.59 -13.66 -18.05
N ILE A 399 -13.38 -14.83 -17.44
CA ILE A 399 -12.26 -15.71 -17.69
C ILE A 399 -12.71 -16.87 -18.58
N VAL A 400 -12.62 -16.66 -19.90
CA VAL A 400 -13.16 -17.57 -20.91
C VAL A 400 -12.13 -18.55 -21.45
N THR A 401 -12.58 -19.76 -21.80
CA THR A 401 -11.86 -20.74 -22.64
C THR A 401 -12.80 -21.27 -23.72
N SER A 402 -12.29 -22.05 -24.68
CA SER A 402 -13.10 -22.54 -25.80
C SER A 402 -13.87 -23.83 -25.50
N GLY A 403 -15.18 -23.80 -25.73
CA GLY A 403 -16.04 -24.98 -25.77
C GLY A 403 -16.27 -25.52 -27.20
N VAL A 404 -15.63 -24.94 -28.21
CA VAL A 404 -15.81 -25.30 -29.63
C VAL A 404 -14.52 -25.80 -30.29
N GLU A 405 -13.37 -25.61 -29.65
CA GLU A 405 -12.10 -26.19 -30.10
C GLU A 405 -12.07 -27.69 -29.88
N THR A 406 -11.64 -28.43 -30.91
CA THR A 406 -11.76 -29.88 -30.94
C THR A 406 -10.97 -30.60 -29.85
N ASP A 407 -9.91 -30.00 -29.35
CA ASP A 407 -9.04 -30.51 -28.28
C ASP A 407 -9.46 -30.05 -26.87
N LEU A 408 -10.36 -29.07 -26.75
CA LEU A 408 -10.88 -28.54 -25.48
C LEU A 408 -12.36 -28.90 -25.23
N ALA A 409 -13.14 -29.20 -26.27
CA ALA A 409 -14.57 -29.48 -26.20
C ALA A 409 -14.95 -30.84 -25.59
N TYR A 410 -14.24 -31.26 -24.54
CA TYR A 410 -14.47 -32.49 -23.79
C TYR A 410 -14.87 -32.20 -22.35
N ALA A 411 -15.83 -32.95 -21.81
CA ALA A 411 -16.31 -32.76 -20.44
C ALA A 411 -15.20 -32.83 -19.39
N HIS A 412 -14.23 -33.73 -19.53
CA HIS A 412 -13.11 -33.87 -18.57
C HIS A 412 -12.14 -32.68 -18.59
N VAL A 413 -12.02 -31.95 -19.71
CA VAL A 413 -11.18 -30.75 -19.80
C VAL A 413 -11.93 -29.57 -19.18
N MET A 414 -13.14 -29.34 -19.65
CA MET A 414 -13.92 -28.17 -19.25
C MET A 414 -14.39 -28.25 -17.79
N SER A 415 -14.72 -29.44 -17.27
CA SER A 415 -15.08 -29.60 -15.86
C SER A 415 -13.94 -29.20 -14.92
N ARG A 416 -12.68 -29.48 -15.27
CA ARG A 416 -11.51 -29.10 -14.48
C ARG A 416 -11.29 -27.59 -14.53
N PHE A 417 -11.42 -26.98 -15.70
CA PHE A 417 -11.34 -25.53 -15.82
C PHE A 417 -12.44 -24.83 -15.01
N GLN A 418 -13.70 -25.22 -15.20
CA GLN A 418 -14.83 -24.66 -14.47
C GLN A 418 -14.72 -24.91 -12.94
N SER A 419 -14.13 -26.03 -12.51
CA SER A 419 -13.89 -26.30 -11.09
C SER A 419 -12.96 -25.28 -10.43
N ILE A 420 -12.02 -24.67 -11.18
CA ILE A 420 -11.20 -23.56 -10.67
C ILE A 420 -12.10 -22.38 -10.31
N LEU A 421 -13.01 -21.99 -11.22
CA LEU A 421 -13.94 -20.87 -11.02
C LEU A 421 -14.89 -21.12 -9.84
N PHE A 422 -15.34 -22.37 -9.66
CA PHE A 422 -16.16 -22.77 -8.52
C PHE A 422 -15.42 -22.71 -7.18
N ALA A 423 -14.18 -23.20 -7.16
CA ALA A 423 -13.35 -23.19 -5.95
C ALA A 423 -13.00 -21.76 -5.52
N GLU A 424 -12.72 -20.89 -6.50
CA GLU A 424 -12.34 -19.49 -6.28
C GLU A 424 -13.51 -18.50 -6.29
N ALA A 425 -14.76 -18.97 -6.38
CA ALA A 425 -15.94 -18.11 -6.44
C ALA A 425 -16.03 -17.11 -5.27
N PHE A 426 -15.52 -17.48 -4.10
CA PHE A 426 -15.43 -16.60 -2.91
C PHE A 426 -13.99 -16.36 -2.49
N GLY A 427 -13.04 -16.62 -3.39
CA GLY A 427 -11.61 -16.52 -3.16
C GLY A 427 -11.05 -15.14 -3.52
N ASN A 428 -9.75 -15.11 -3.76
CA ASN A 428 -9.01 -13.91 -4.12
C ASN A 428 -8.71 -13.93 -5.63
N PHE A 429 -8.89 -12.79 -6.31
CA PHE A 429 -8.76 -12.74 -7.77
C PHE A 429 -7.31 -13.02 -8.26
N GLU A 430 -6.27 -12.64 -7.51
CA GLU A 430 -4.87 -13.00 -7.80
C GLU A 430 -4.67 -14.52 -7.75
N SER A 431 -5.28 -15.18 -6.76
CA SER A 431 -5.27 -16.65 -6.64
C SER A 431 -6.01 -17.33 -7.79
N LEU A 432 -7.16 -16.79 -8.21
CA LEU A 432 -7.90 -17.24 -9.37
C LEU A 432 -7.05 -17.12 -10.65
N LEU A 433 -6.49 -15.94 -10.91
CA LEU A 433 -5.67 -15.70 -12.10
C LEU A 433 -4.48 -16.67 -12.15
N LYS A 434 -3.76 -16.87 -11.04
CA LYS A 434 -2.65 -17.83 -10.98
C LYS A 434 -3.09 -19.26 -11.30
N LYS A 435 -4.22 -19.72 -10.77
CA LYS A 435 -4.75 -21.06 -11.07
C LYS A 435 -5.18 -21.20 -12.53
N VAL A 436 -5.75 -20.15 -13.11
CA VAL A 436 -6.11 -20.09 -14.52
C VAL A 436 -4.88 -20.08 -15.41
N THR A 437 -3.84 -19.30 -15.08
CA THR A 437 -2.55 -19.28 -15.80
C THR A 437 -1.96 -20.68 -15.90
N LEU A 438 -1.96 -21.43 -14.80
CA LEU A 438 -1.40 -22.77 -14.77
C LEU A 438 -2.38 -23.86 -15.23
N SER A 439 -3.59 -23.49 -15.67
CA SER A 439 -4.55 -24.46 -16.19
C SER A 439 -4.10 -24.98 -17.55
N PRO A 440 -4.01 -26.31 -17.76
CA PRO A 440 -3.66 -26.86 -19.07
C PRO A 440 -4.69 -26.54 -20.16
N ALA A 441 -5.96 -26.30 -19.79
CA ALA A 441 -6.99 -25.88 -20.74
C ALA A 441 -6.72 -24.45 -21.24
N MET A 442 -6.42 -23.52 -20.33
CA MET A 442 -6.07 -22.15 -20.68
C MET A 442 -4.74 -22.09 -21.43
N GLY A 443 -3.75 -22.88 -20.99
CA GLY A 443 -2.46 -22.91 -21.63
C GLY A 443 -2.49 -23.46 -23.04
N ASN A 444 -3.39 -24.40 -23.34
CA ASN A 444 -3.65 -24.82 -24.72
C ASN A 444 -4.40 -23.73 -25.51
N TYR A 445 -5.48 -23.18 -24.94
CA TYR A 445 -6.33 -22.19 -25.62
C TYR A 445 -5.57 -20.93 -26.09
N LEU A 446 -4.63 -20.45 -25.27
CA LEU A 446 -3.86 -19.24 -25.54
C LEU A 446 -2.38 -19.51 -25.80
N ASP A 447 -2.05 -20.72 -26.26
CA ASP A 447 -0.70 -21.14 -26.69
C ASP A 447 0.42 -20.91 -25.65
N MET A 448 0.09 -20.87 -24.35
CA MET A 448 1.06 -20.78 -23.26
C MET A 448 1.78 -22.12 -23.04
N VAL A 449 1.06 -23.23 -23.19
CA VAL A 449 1.63 -24.57 -23.02
C VAL A 449 2.66 -24.80 -24.11
N ASN A 450 3.83 -25.29 -23.72
CA ASN A 450 4.98 -25.50 -24.60
C ASN A 450 5.54 -24.24 -25.27
N ASN A 451 5.16 -23.04 -24.81
CA ASN A 451 5.72 -21.77 -25.27
C ASN A 451 7.21 -21.68 -24.90
N ASP A 452 8.08 -21.51 -25.89
CA ASP A 452 9.52 -21.50 -25.68
C ASP A 452 10.06 -20.06 -25.62
N LYS A 453 11.09 -19.87 -24.80
CA LYS A 453 11.90 -18.65 -24.74
C LYS A 453 12.36 -18.16 -26.12
N PRO A 454 12.71 -16.86 -26.25
CA PRO A 454 13.34 -16.36 -27.45
C PRO A 454 14.62 -17.14 -27.82
N ASN A 455 14.98 -17.17 -29.11
CA ASN A 455 16.26 -17.70 -29.55
C ASN A 455 16.98 -16.75 -30.52
N GLY A 456 18.28 -16.97 -30.72
CA GLY A 456 19.08 -16.18 -31.67
C GLY A 456 18.73 -16.38 -33.16
N MET A 457 17.70 -17.18 -33.46
CA MET A 457 17.22 -17.46 -34.82
C MET A 457 15.85 -16.78 -35.09
N GLY A 458 15.46 -15.82 -34.26
CA GLY A 458 14.24 -15.03 -34.46
C GLY A 458 12.96 -15.66 -33.90
N ARG A 459 13.05 -16.73 -33.11
CA ARG A 459 11.88 -17.20 -32.34
C ARG A 459 11.58 -16.16 -31.27
N VAL A 460 10.33 -15.71 -31.25
CA VAL A 460 9.73 -14.95 -30.15
C VAL A 460 8.72 -15.85 -29.42
N PRO A 461 8.53 -15.68 -28.11
CA PRO A 461 7.45 -16.35 -27.38
C PRO A 461 6.09 -15.99 -27.97
N ASN A 462 5.13 -16.90 -27.85
CA ASN A 462 3.73 -16.58 -28.14
C ASN A 462 3.22 -15.56 -27.11
N GLU A 463 2.58 -14.50 -27.61
CA GLU A 463 2.12 -13.35 -26.82
C GLU A 463 0.65 -13.44 -26.41
N ASN A 464 -0.12 -14.41 -26.91
CA ASN A 464 -1.58 -14.47 -26.71
C ASN A 464 -1.94 -14.44 -25.23
N TYR A 465 -1.44 -15.38 -24.43
CA TYR A 465 -1.74 -15.39 -22.98
C TYR A 465 -1.27 -14.12 -22.26
N ALA A 466 -0.09 -13.60 -22.62
CA ALA A 466 0.45 -12.36 -22.04
C ALA A 466 -0.44 -11.15 -22.32
N ARG A 467 -1.01 -11.08 -23.53
CA ARG A 467 -1.98 -10.05 -23.88
C ARG A 467 -3.30 -10.25 -23.14
N GLU A 468 -3.85 -11.46 -23.12
CA GLU A 468 -5.17 -11.69 -22.54
C GLU A 468 -5.20 -11.54 -21.01
N ILE A 469 -4.12 -11.93 -20.32
CA ILE A 469 -4.06 -11.73 -18.86
C ILE A 469 -4.18 -10.25 -18.50
N MET A 470 -3.58 -9.34 -19.28
CA MET A 470 -3.68 -7.89 -19.08
C MET A 470 -5.00 -7.34 -19.65
N GLN A 471 -5.31 -7.66 -20.91
CA GLN A 471 -6.39 -7.03 -21.67
C GLN A 471 -7.79 -7.49 -21.28
N LEU A 472 -8.03 -8.81 -21.25
CA LEU A 472 -9.38 -9.35 -21.09
C LEU A 472 -9.65 -9.78 -19.64
N PHE A 473 -8.63 -10.22 -18.93
CA PHE A 473 -8.81 -10.87 -17.63
C PHE A 473 -8.53 -9.96 -16.43
N SER A 474 -7.89 -8.81 -16.62
CA SER A 474 -7.54 -7.91 -15.50
C SER A 474 -7.69 -6.42 -15.82
N ILE A 475 -6.62 -5.76 -16.23
CA ILE A 475 -6.47 -4.30 -16.22
C ILE A 475 -7.13 -3.58 -17.40
N GLY A 476 -7.48 -4.28 -18.48
CA GLY A 476 -8.10 -3.66 -19.64
C GLY A 476 -7.09 -2.92 -20.52
N LEU A 477 -7.58 -2.15 -21.49
CA LEU A 477 -6.75 -1.40 -22.46
C LEU A 477 -6.38 0.01 -21.99
N ASP A 478 -7.27 0.64 -21.23
CA ASP A 478 -7.18 2.06 -20.87
C ASP A 478 -7.22 2.21 -19.35
N GLU A 479 -6.38 3.09 -18.80
CA GLU A 479 -6.41 3.45 -17.39
C GLU A 479 -7.76 4.10 -17.05
N LEU A 480 -8.33 3.74 -15.90
CA LEU A 480 -9.62 4.23 -15.45
C LEU A 480 -9.50 4.99 -14.12
N ASN A 481 -10.27 6.07 -14.00
CA ASN A 481 -10.57 6.69 -12.71
C ASN A 481 -11.40 5.74 -11.84
N ILE A 482 -11.50 6.02 -10.54
CA ILE A 482 -12.26 5.20 -9.59
C ILE A 482 -13.77 5.11 -9.93
N ASP A 483 -14.28 6.08 -10.69
CA ASP A 483 -15.67 6.09 -11.18
C ASP A 483 -15.88 5.31 -12.49
N GLY A 484 -14.81 4.71 -13.03
CA GLY A 484 -14.81 3.92 -14.26
C GLY A 484 -14.68 4.74 -15.54
N THR A 485 -14.51 6.06 -15.46
CA THR A 485 -14.23 6.89 -16.65
C THR A 485 -12.77 6.78 -17.08
N PRO A 486 -12.43 6.84 -18.38
CA PRO A 486 -11.04 6.77 -18.82
C PRO A 486 -10.20 7.94 -18.29
N VAL A 487 -8.96 7.65 -17.90
CA VAL A 487 -7.92 8.67 -17.68
C VAL A 487 -7.51 9.20 -19.05
N LEU A 488 -7.48 10.52 -19.21
CA LEU A 488 -7.16 11.16 -20.48
C LEU A 488 -5.82 11.89 -20.42
N ASP A 489 -5.06 11.81 -21.50
CA ASP A 489 -3.83 12.58 -21.70
C ASP A 489 -4.13 14.08 -21.97
N ALA A 490 -3.08 14.89 -22.13
CA ALA A 490 -3.22 16.32 -22.43
C ALA A 490 -3.91 16.62 -23.77
N SER A 491 -4.03 15.63 -24.66
CA SER A 491 -4.72 15.71 -25.95
C SER A 491 -6.16 15.20 -25.89
N GLY A 492 -6.61 14.69 -24.74
CA GLY A 492 -7.94 14.14 -24.54
C GLY A 492 -8.09 12.67 -25.00
N ASN A 493 -7.01 11.94 -25.25
CA ASN A 493 -7.06 10.52 -25.59
C ASN A 493 -6.95 9.66 -24.32
N PRO A 494 -7.60 8.49 -24.26
CA PRO A 494 -7.38 7.52 -23.19
C PRO A 494 -5.91 7.15 -23.04
N VAL A 495 -5.45 7.09 -21.78
CA VAL A 495 -4.09 6.63 -21.44
C VAL A 495 -4.09 5.10 -21.46
N PRO A 496 -3.24 4.45 -22.28
CA PRO A 496 -3.19 2.99 -22.31
C PRO A 496 -2.58 2.42 -21.04
N THR A 497 -3.10 1.28 -20.56
CA THR A 497 -2.59 0.57 -19.37
C THR A 497 -1.25 -0.13 -19.60
N TYR A 498 -0.95 -0.51 -20.84
CA TYR A 498 0.25 -1.21 -21.23
C TYR A 498 0.53 -0.99 -22.73
N ASP A 499 1.76 -1.27 -23.17
CA ASP A 499 2.15 -1.22 -24.57
C ASP A 499 2.70 -2.56 -25.10
N GLN A 500 3.12 -2.58 -26.37
CA GLN A 500 3.65 -3.80 -26.99
C GLN A 500 4.93 -4.31 -26.31
N THR A 501 5.73 -3.43 -25.72
CA THR A 501 6.92 -3.81 -24.94
C THR A 501 6.51 -4.62 -23.72
N ASP A 502 5.47 -4.18 -23.01
CA ASP A 502 4.95 -4.92 -21.86
C ASP A 502 4.45 -6.31 -22.26
N VAL A 503 3.73 -6.42 -23.38
CA VAL A 503 3.27 -7.72 -23.90
C VAL A 503 4.45 -8.64 -24.19
N VAL A 504 5.50 -8.13 -24.82
CA VAL A 504 6.72 -8.91 -25.09
C VAL A 504 7.38 -9.36 -23.79
N GLU A 505 7.50 -8.49 -22.79
CA GLU A 505 8.14 -8.83 -21.52
C GLU A 505 7.32 -9.84 -20.70
N PHE A 506 5.99 -9.69 -20.66
CA PHE A 506 5.09 -10.68 -20.06
C PHE A 506 5.13 -12.01 -20.82
N SER A 507 5.22 -12.00 -22.15
CA SER A 507 5.30 -13.25 -22.93
C SER A 507 6.50 -14.11 -22.52
N ARG A 508 7.62 -13.46 -22.17
CA ARG A 508 8.85 -14.11 -21.71
C ARG A 508 8.65 -14.79 -20.35
N VAL A 509 7.85 -14.20 -19.45
CA VAL A 509 7.49 -14.80 -18.15
C VAL A 509 6.78 -16.14 -18.34
N PHE A 510 5.83 -16.21 -19.28
CA PHE A 510 4.97 -17.38 -19.45
C PHE A 510 5.58 -18.51 -20.30
N THR A 511 6.87 -18.43 -20.61
CA THR A 511 7.58 -19.50 -21.33
C THR A 511 7.98 -20.66 -20.42
N GLY A 512 8.15 -21.85 -20.99
CA GLY A 512 8.75 -23.00 -20.29
C GLY A 512 7.80 -23.79 -19.40
N TYR A 513 6.50 -23.83 -19.72
CA TYR A 513 5.53 -24.72 -19.10
C TYR A 513 5.08 -25.81 -20.07
N THR A 514 4.75 -26.98 -19.55
CA THR A 514 4.16 -28.10 -20.31
C THR A 514 3.09 -28.80 -19.47
N TYR A 515 2.30 -29.67 -20.08
CA TYR A 515 1.40 -30.58 -19.38
C TYR A 515 2.13 -31.42 -18.31
N ALA A 516 1.44 -31.71 -17.22
CA ALA A 516 1.97 -32.58 -16.16
C ALA A 516 2.04 -34.05 -16.60
N ASP A 517 2.92 -34.83 -15.96
CA ASP A 517 2.94 -36.28 -16.10
C ASP A 517 1.86 -36.90 -15.19
N PRO A 518 0.90 -37.69 -15.70
CA PRO A 518 -0.12 -38.34 -14.85
C PRO A 518 0.47 -39.26 -13.77
N ALA A 519 1.67 -39.80 -13.95
CA ALA A 519 2.35 -40.62 -12.94
C ALA A 519 3.00 -39.77 -11.84
N ASN A 520 3.34 -38.51 -12.14
CA ASN A 520 3.95 -37.60 -11.19
C ASN A 520 3.54 -36.14 -11.49
N PRO A 521 2.29 -35.75 -11.16
CA PRO A 521 1.70 -34.52 -11.65
C PRO A 521 2.30 -33.22 -11.05
N ALA A 522 3.10 -33.34 -9.99
CA ALA A 522 3.75 -32.20 -9.34
C ALA A 522 5.23 -32.04 -9.72
N ALA A 523 5.81 -33.01 -10.44
CA ALA A 523 7.21 -32.94 -10.83
C ALA A 523 7.43 -32.07 -12.06
N ASN A 524 8.56 -31.35 -12.07
CA ASN A 524 9.02 -30.68 -13.28
C ASN A 524 9.21 -31.70 -14.40
N ALA A 525 8.81 -31.31 -15.61
CA ALA A 525 8.92 -32.16 -16.77
C ALA A 525 10.36 -32.15 -17.33
N THR A 526 10.81 -33.28 -17.87
CA THR A 526 12.11 -33.40 -18.55
C THR A 526 12.02 -33.24 -20.06
N ARG A 527 10.79 -33.16 -20.58
CA ARG A 527 10.44 -32.97 -21.99
C ARG A 527 9.07 -32.29 -22.09
N LYS A 528 8.71 -31.83 -23.29
CA LYS A 528 7.32 -31.46 -23.59
C LYS A 528 6.44 -32.70 -23.51
N ASN A 529 5.55 -32.74 -22.53
CA ASN A 529 4.69 -33.89 -22.26
C ASN A 529 3.46 -33.89 -23.18
N PRO A 530 2.88 -35.07 -23.46
CA PRO A 530 1.58 -35.16 -24.12
C PRO A 530 0.47 -34.47 -23.30
N SER A 531 -0.60 -34.07 -23.98
CA SER A 531 -1.74 -33.39 -23.33
C SER A 531 -2.30 -34.18 -22.15
N TYR A 532 -2.38 -33.50 -21.00
CA TYR A 532 -2.96 -34.01 -19.78
C TYR A 532 -3.62 -32.87 -19.00
N TYR A 533 -4.95 -32.92 -18.90
CA TYR A 533 -5.76 -31.80 -18.41
C TYR A 533 -6.19 -31.92 -16.93
N ALA A 534 -5.78 -32.99 -16.24
CA ALA A 534 -6.24 -33.26 -14.87
C ALA A 534 -5.28 -32.73 -13.78
N ALA A 535 -4.23 -32.00 -14.16
CA ALA A 535 -3.32 -31.34 -13.23
C ALA A 535 -2.82 -30.03 -13.85
N ALA A 536 -2.38 -29.10 -12.99
CA ALA A 536 -1.77 -27.85 -13.43
C ALA A 536 -0.56 -28.11 -14.33
N MET A 537 -0.29 -27.21 -15.26
CA MET A 537 0.94 -27.24 -16.04
C MET A 537 2.15 -27.14 -15.12
N VAL A 538 3.21 -27.85 -15.49
CA VAL A 538 4.45 -27.92 -14.73
C VAL A 538 5.58 -27.25 -15.51
N PRO A 539 6.60 -26.74 -14.81
CA PRO A 539 7.80 -26.26 -15.48
C PRO A 539 8.45 -27.34 -16.35
N TYR A 540 8.93 -26.90 -17.49
CA TYR A 540 9.81 -27.63 -18.39
C TYR A 540 11.14 -26.87 -18.49
N PRO A 541 12.10 -27.15 -17.58
CA PRO A 541 13.40 -26.48 -17.59
C PRO A 541 14.33 -27.02 -18.70
N ILE A 542 14.73 -26.08 -19.54
CA ILE A 542 15.98 -25.91 -20.31
C ILE A 542 16.52 -27.13 -21.09
N GLY A 543 16.32 -27.06 -22.41
CA GLY A 543 17.41 -27.32 -23.37
C GLY A 543 18.08 -26.00 -23.78
N ALA A 544 19.24 -26.04 -24.46
CA ALA A 544 19.95 -24.84 -24.92
C ALA A 544 19.07 -23.88 -25.75
N ALA A 545 18.07 -24.44 -26.46
CA ALA A 545 17.18 -23.72 -27.36
C ALA A 545 15.68 -23.85 -27.02
N THR A 546 15.28 -24.32 -25.83
CA THR A 546 13.85 -24.50 -25.45
C THR A 546 13.64 -24.26 -23.96
N GLY A 547 12.40 -24.11 -23.51
CA GLY A 547 12.04 -23.90 -22.10
C GLY A 547 11.91 -22.42 -21.72
N HIS A 548 12.05 -22.14 -20.43
CA HIS A 548 11.81 -20.81 -19.85
C HIS A 548 12.93 -19.80 -20.15
N ASP A 549 12.55 -18.55 -20.38
CA ASP A 549 13.50 -17.44 -20.51
C ASP A 549 14.05 -17.03 -19.14
N THR A 550 15.34 -17.23 -18.90
CA THR A 550 15.99 -16.91 -17.62
C THR A 550 16.60 -15.52 -17.59
N ASN A 551 16.51 -14.72 -18.64
CA ASN A 551 16.99 -13.35 -18.62
C ASN A 551 16.10 -12.46 -17.74
N ALA A 552 16.63 -11.30 -17.33
CA ALA A 552 15.86 -10.28 -16.64
C ALA A 552 14.69 -9.80 -17.50
N LYS A 553 13.59 -9.39 -16.84
CA LYS A 553 12.36 -8.95 -17.51
C LYS A 553 11.86 -7.67 -16.84
N THR A 554 11.25 -6.77 -17.59
CA THR A 554 10.67 -5.53 -17.06
C THR A 554 9.17 -5.57 -17.28
N LEU A 555 8.41 -5.58 -16.20
CA LEU A 555 6.94 -5.62 -16.23
C LEU A 555 6.36 -4.21 -16.12
N LEU A 556 5.04 -4.12 -15.95
CA LEU A 556 4.32 -2.86 -15.82
C LEU A 556 4.91 -2.00 -14.69
N ASN A 557 4.83 -0.70 -14.86
CA ASN A 557 5.32 0.29 -13.89
C ASN A 557 6.83 0.17 -13.59
N GLY A 558 7.60 -0.42 -14.51
CA GLY A 558 9.05 -0.55 -14.42
C GLY A 558 9.53 -1.60 -13.41
N VAL A 559 8.66 -2.52 -12.99
CA VAL A 559 9.03 -3.60 -12.08
C VAL A 559 10.01 -4.57 -12.76
N VAL A 560 11.22 -4.69 -12.24
CA VAL A 560 12.26 -5.57 -12.83
C VAL A 560 12.31 -6.92 -12.12
N LEU A 561 12.14 -7.98 -12.89
CA LEU A 561 12.40 -9.37 -12.50
C LEU A 561 13.87 -9.73 -12.70
N ALA A 562 14.50 -10.32 -11.68
CA ALA A 562 15.91 -10.68 -11.74
C ALA A 562 16.17 -11.84 -12.70
N ALA A 563 17.33 -11.83 -13.37
CA ALA A 563 17.76 -12.96 -14.17
C ALA A 563 17.99 -14.21 -13.30
N ASN A 564 17.71 -15.38 -13.88
CA ASN A 564 17.90 -16.71 -13.30
C ASN A 564 17.12 -16.99 -12.01
N GLN A 565 16.07 -16.21 -11.71
CA GLN A 565 15.17 -16.56 -10.62
C GLN A 565 14.28 -17.76 -11.01
N PRO A 566 13.72 -18.48 -10.02
CA PRO A 566 12.83 -19.61 -10.28
C PRO A 566 11.64 -19.18 -11.14
N ILE A 567 11.30 -19.98 -12.15
CA ILE A 567 10.16 -19.75 -13.05
C ILE A 567 8.83 -19.50 -12.32
N GLN A 568 8.60 -20.14 -11.17
CA GLN A 568 7.43 -19.84 -10.34
C GLN A 568 7.41 -18.41 -9.81
N GLN A 569 8.56 -17.85 -9.46
CA GLN A 569 8.64 -16.46 -9.00
C GLN A 569 8.31 -15.49 -10.12
N ASP A 570 8.69 -15.80 -11.37
CA ASP A 570 8.31 -14.99 -12.53
C ASP A 570 6.79 -14.93 -12.70
N ILE A 571 6.10 -16.09 -12.70
CA ILE A 571 4.63 -16.11 -12.80
C ILE A 571 3.98 -15.41 -11.62
N ASP A 572 4.44 -15.66 -10.40
CA ASP A 572 3.87 -15.05 -9.21
C ASP A 572 4.01 -13.53 -9.23
N ALA A 573 5.17 -13.04 -9.68
CA ALA A 573 5.39 -11.61 -9.84
C ALA A 573 4.55 -11.01 -10.96
N ALA A 574 4.42 -11.68 -12.12
CA ALA A 574 3.60 -11.18 -13.23
C ALA A 574 2.10 -11.16 -12.92
N VAL A 575 1.58 -12.22 -12.28
CA VAL A 575 0.18 -12.26 -11.83
C VAL A 575 -0.08 -11.19 -10.78
N ARG A 576 0.86 -10.93 -9.87
CA ARG A 576 0.74 -9.81 -8.92
C ARG A 576 0.84 -8.45 -9.59
N ASN A 577 1.68 -8.32 -10.61
CA ASN A 577 1.99 -7.04 -11.24
C ASN A 577 0.78 -6.38 -11.91
N VAL A 578 -0.22 -7.16 -12.35
CA VAL A 578 -1.47 -6.61 -12.90
C VAL A 578 -2.44 -6.05 -11.83
N PHE A 579 -2.02 -5.99 -10.56
CA PHE A 579 -2.79 -5.39 -9.46
C PHE A 579 -2.12 -4.19 -8.79
N VAL A 580 -0.89 -3.81 -9.21
CA VAL A 580 -0.03 -2.83 -8.49
C VAL A 580 0.29 -1.57 -9.28
#